data_AF-A0A7W1RHC2-F1
#
_entry.id   AF-A0A7W1RHC2-F1
#
_cell.length_a   1.000
_cell.length_b   1.000
_cell.length_c   1.000
_cell.angle_alpha   90.00
_cell.angle_beta   90.00
_cell.angle_gamma   90.00
#
_symmetry.space_group_name_H-M   'P 1'
#
loop_
_entity.id
_entity.type
_entity.pdbx_description
1 polymer ?
#
loop_
_entity_poly.entity_id
_entity_poly.type
_entity_poly.pdbx_seq_one_letter_code
_entity_poly.pdbx_strand_id
1 'polypeptide(L)' 'MRFTNNIGFILLAIYLILVGIVSIAAVAIPGLLLGVIALLAGIFILIGK' A
#
# COMPACT_ATOMS: atom_id res chain seq x y z
N MET A 1 7.57 -22.68 1.85
CA MET A 1 6.77 -21.43 1.69
C MET A 1 7.04 -20.92 0.29
N ARG A 2 6.05 -20.97 -0.62
CA ARG A 2 6.20 -20.43 -1.98
C ARG A 2 6.09 -18.91 -1.87
N PHE A 3 7.24 -18.23 -1.81
CA PHE A 3 7.31 -16.80 -2.11
C PHE A 3 6.95 -16.65 -3.59
N THR A 4 5.66 -16.60 -3.85
CA THR A 4 5.17 -16.15 -5.14
C THR A 4 5.61 -14.68 -5.20
N ASN A 5 6.56 -14.37 -6.10
CA ASN A 5 7.10 -13.03 -6.32
C ASN A 5 6.03 -12.15 -6.96
N ASN A 6 4.90 -12.02 -6.26
CA ASN A 6 3.75 -11.25 -6.64
C ASN A 6 4.09 -9.84 -6.23
N ILE A 7 4.67 -9.10 -7.17
CA ILE A 7 5.10 -7.71 -7.01
C ILE A 7 3.95 -6.87 -6.45
N GLY A 8 2.72 -7.20 -6.82
CA GLY A 8 1.51 -6.68 -6.19
C GLY A 8 1.49 -6.82 -4.67
N PHE A 9 1.68 -8.03 -4.15
CA PHE A 9 1.61 -8.29 -2.72
C PHE A 9 2.68 -7.53 -1.91
N ILE A 10 3.85 -7.30 -2.51
CA ILE A 10 4.91 -6.47 -1.92
C ILE A 10 4.48 -5.00 -1.86
N LEU A 11 3.89 -4.47 -2.93
CA LEU A 11 3.36 -3.10 -2.96
C LEU A 11 2.24 -2.88 -1.96
N LEU A 12 1.34 -3.85 -1.79
CA LEU A 12 0.30 -3.83 -0.76
C LEU A 12 0.92 -3.74 0.65
N ALA A 13 1.94 -4.56 0.92
CA ALA A 13 2.60 -4.60 2.21
C ALA A 13 3.26 -3.25 2.53
N ILE A 14 3.95 -2.63 1.56
CA ILE A 14 4.54 -1.30 1.72
C ILE A 14 3.46 -0.26 2.03
N TYR A 15 2.33 -0.27 1.31
CA TYR A 15 1.23 0.65 1.57
C TYR A 15 0.68 0.51 2.99
N LEU A 16 0.38 -0.72 3.44
CA LEU A 16 -0.15 -0.99 4.77
C LEU A 16 0.82 -0.58 5.89
N ILE A 17 2.13 -0.76 5.68
CA ILE A 17 3.16 -0.31 6.62
C ILE A 17 3.15 1.23 6.73
N LEU A 18 3.12 1.94 5.60
CA LEU A 18 3.09 3.40 5.59
C LEU A 18 1.82 3.95 6.27
N VAL A 19 0.65 3.38 5.98
CA VAL A 19 -0.61 3.77 6.62
C VAL A 19 -0.58 3.51 8.12
N GLY A 20 -0.05 2.36 8.56
CA GLY A 20 0.09 2.03 9.98
C GLY A 20 1.03 2.97 10.73
N ILE A 21 2.14 3.37 10.11
CA ILE A 21 3.06 4.35 10.71
C ILE A 21 2.40 5.73 10.79
N VAL A 22 1.71 6.17 9.74
CA VAL A 22 1.02 7.47 9.70
C VAL A 22 -0.10 7.53 10.73
N SER A 23 -0.85 6.44 10.91
CA SER A 23 -1.94 6.37 11.89
C SER A 23 -1.44 6.39 13.34
N ILE A 24 -0.31 5.72 13.63
CA ILE A 24 0.29 5.69 14.98
C ILE A 24 1.00 7.01 15.28
N ALA A 25 1.70 7.59 14.30
CA ALA A 25 2.44 8.84 14.48
C ALA A 25 1.56 10.10 14.42
N ALA A 26 0.24 9.94 14.26
CA ALA A 26 -0.74 11.02 14.12
C ALA A 26 -0.33 12.08 13.08
N VAL A 27 0.35 11.63 12.02
CA VAL A 27 0.77 12.52 10.94
C VAL A 27 -0.45 12.85 10.10
N ALA A 28 -0.89 14.10 10.12
CA ALA A 28 -2.04 14.57 9.37
C ALA A 28 -1.71 14.65 7.87
N ILE A 29 -1.77 13.51 7.19
CA ILE A 29 -1.70 13.43 5.73
C ILE A 29 -3.11 13.59 5.16
N PRO A 30 -3.33 14.47 4.16
CA PRO A 30 -4.61 14.57 3.48
C PRO A 30 -5.10 13.20 3.00
N GLY A 31 -6.31 12.80 3.43
CA GLY A 31 -6.88 11.50 3.09
C GLY A 31 -7.00 11.25 1.58
N LEU A 32 -7.08 12.33 0.79
CA LEU A 32 -7.06 12.27 -0.67
C LEU A 32 -5.72 11.75 -1.22
N LEU A 33 -4.59 12.22 -0.69
CA LEU A 33 -3.25 11.75 -1.10
C LEU A 33 -3.06 10.28 -0.73
N LEU A 34 -3.45 9.92 0.49
CA LEU A 34 -3.44 8.54 0.96
C LEU A 34 -4.32 7.63 0.11
N GLY A 35 -5.51 8.11 -0.28
CA GLY A 35 -6.45 7.41 -1.13
C GLY A 35 -5.91 7.18 -2.54
N VAL A 36 -5.29 8.19 -3.15
CA VAL A 36 -4.66 8.06 -4.48
C VAL A 36 -3.54 7.02 -4.47
N ILE A 37 -2.67 7.04 -3.45
CA ILE A 37 -1.60 6.04 -3.30
C ILE A 37 -2.19 4.64 -3.09
N ALA A 38 -3.26 4.51 -2.31
CA ALA A 38 -3.97 3.25 -2.09
C ALA A 38 -4.53 2.67 -3.39
N LEU A 39 -5.15 3.54 -4.20
CA LEU A 39 -5.78 3.16 -5.46
C LEU A 39 -4.73 2.71 -6.48
N LEU A 40 -3.63 3.45 -6.59
CA LEU A 40 -2.49 3.07 -7.41
C LEU A 40 -1.89 1.72 -6.96
N ALA A 41 -1.67 1.53 -5.66
CA ALA A 41 -1.20 0.27 -5.11
C ALA A 41 -2.16 -0.88 -5.44
N GLY A 42 -3.47 -0.68 -5.25
CA GLY A 42 -4.56 -1.60 -5.63
C GLY A 42 -4.53 -2.01 -7.09
N ILE A 43 -4.38 -1.04 -7.99
CA ILE A 43 -4.28 -1.29 -9.43
C ILE A 43 -3.01 -2.09 -9.77
N PHE A 44 -1.87 -1.73 -9.18
CA PHE A 44 -0.62 -2.47 -9.37
C PHE A 44 -0.70 -3.90 -8.81
N ILE A 45 -1.46 -4.14 -7.75
CA ILE A 45 -1.72 -5.48 -7.21
C ILE A 45 -2.54 -6.33 -8.18
N LEU A 46 -3.57 -5.76 -8.79
CA LEU A 46 -4.44 -6.43 -9.75
C LEU A 46 -3.73 -6.74 -11.08
N ILE A 47 -2.92 -5.80 -11.58
CA ILE A 47 -2.13 -5.97 -12.80
C ILE A 47 -0.95 -6.91 -12.58
N GLY A 48 -0.26 -6.73 -11.46
CA GLY A 48 1.01 -7.37 -11.17
C GLY A 48 0.87 -8.66 -10.39
N LYS A 49 0.01 -9.60 -10.86
CA LYS A 49 -0.07 -10.99 -10.37
C LYS A 49 1.20 -11.39 -9.62
#